data_AF-A0A3C0SN17-F1
#
_entry.id   AF-A0A3C0SN17-F1
#
_cell.length_a   1.000
_cell.length_b   1.000
_cell.length_c   1.000
_cell.angle_alpha   90.00
_cell.angle_beta   90.00
_cell.angle_gamma   90.00
#
_symmetry.space_group_name_H-M   'P 1'
#
loop_
_entity.id
_entity.type
_entity.pdbx_description
1 polymer ?
#
loop_
_entity_poly.entity_id
_entity_poly.type
_entity_poly.pdbx_seq_one_letter_code
_entity_poly.pdbx_strand_id
1 'polypeptide(L)' 'MNNPYEVLGVKENASQDEIKKAYRELVKQYHP' A
#
# COMPACT_ATOMS: atom_id res chain seq x y z
N MET A 1 10.45 -3.29 -13.38
CA MET A 1 10.37 -2.12 -12.48
C MET A 1 9.10 -2.32 -11.67
N ASN A 2 9.20 -2.57 -10.37
CA ASN A 2 8.02 -2.78 -9.54
C ASN A 2 7.48 -1.41 -9.14
N ASN A 3 6.26 -1.09 -9.57
CA ASN A 3 5.61 0.15 -9.23
C ASN A 3 5.22 0.11 -7.74
N PRO A 4 5.65 1.07 -6.89
CA PRO A 4 5.30 1.09 -5.47
C PRO A 4 3.78 1.09 -5.23
N TYR A 5 3.01 1.68 -6.15
CA TYR A 5 1.55 1.70 -6.08
C TYR A 5 0.95 0.31 -6.32
N GLU A 6 1.50 -0.47 -7.25
CA GLU A 6 1.08 -1.86 -7.49
C GLU A 6 1.41 -2.77 -6.32
N VAL A 7 2.57 -2.57 -5.68
CA VAL A 7 2.98 -3.34 -4.48
C VAL A 7 2.05 -3.06 -3.30
N LEU A 8 1.62 -1.82 -3.14
CA LEU A 8 0.65 -1.43 -2.11
C LEU A 8 -0.81 -1.73 -2.53
N GLY A 9 -1.06 -2.15 -3.77
CA GLY A 9 -2.40 -2.39 -4.30
C GLY A 9 -3.26 -1.12 -4.43
N VAL A 10 -2.63 0.05 -4.51
CA VAL A 10 -3.31 1.35 -4.61
C VAL A 10 -3.18 1.95 -6.01
N LYS A 11 -4.10 2.86 -6.36
CA LYS A 11 -3.99 3.60 -7.63
C LYS A 11 -2.85 4.61 -7.55
N GLU A 12 -2.27 4.96 -8.70
CA GLU A 12 -1.20 5.97 -8.77
C GLU A 12 -1.65 7.37 -8.32
N ASN A 13 -2.96 7.65 -8.34
CA ASN A 13 -3.53 8.90 -7.82
C ASN A 13 -4.01 8.80 -6.35
N ALA A 14 -3.75 7.68 -5.68
CA ALA A 14 -4.26 7.45 -4.34
C ALA A 14 -3.79 8.54 -3.37
N SER A 15 -4.69 8.96 -2.48
CA SER A 15 -4.35 9.93 -1.45
C SER A 15 -3.31 9.35 -0.49
N GLN A 16 -2.51 10.21 0.14
CA GLN A 16 -1.55 9.76 1.16
C GLN A 16 -2.22 8.96 2.29
N ASP A 17 -3.49 9.26 2.60
CA ASP A 17 -4.25 8.51 3.62
C ASP A 17 -4.57 7.08 3.17
N GLU A 18 -4.89 6.89 1.88
CA GLU A 18 -5.13 5.56 1.30
C GLU A 18 -3.85 4.74 1.26
N ILE A 19 -2.73 5.36 0.88
CA ILE A 19 -1.39 4.75 0.88
C ILE A 19 -1.02 4.27 2.29
N LYS A 20 -1.21 5.13 3.30
CA LYS A 20 -0.94 4.78 4.71
C LYS A 20 -1.84 3.66 5.21
N LYS A 21 -3.11 3.64 4.80
CA LYS A 21 -4.07 2.59 5.18
C LYS A 21 -3.67 1.24 4.57
N ALA A 22 -3.41 1.20 3.27
CA ALA A 22 -2.98 -0.01 2.58
C ALA A 22 -1.69 -0.58 3.16
N TYR A 23 -0.71 0.28 3.46
CA TYR A 23 0.52 -0.14 4.13
C TYR A 23 0.25 -0.78 5.50
N ARG A 24 -0.59 -0.16 6.34
CA ARG A 24 -0.94 -0.70 7.67
C ARG A 24 -1.68 -2.04 7.57
N GLU A 25 -2.52 -2.22 6.56
CA GLU A 25 -3.23 -3.48 6.32
C GLU A 25 -2.28 -4.59 5.89
N LEU A 26 -1.36 -4.31 4.97
CA LEU A 26 -0.31 -5.25 4.56
C LEU A 26 0.59 -5.63 5.74
N VAL A 27 1.00 -4.66 6.56
CA VAL A 27 1.79 -4.95 7.77
C VAL A 27 1.04 -5.89 8.70
N LYS A 28 -0.26 -5.70 8.95
CA LYS A 28 -1.04 -6.62 9.80
C LYS A 28 -1.12 -8.04 9.25
N GLN A 29 -1.09 -8.21 7.93
CA GLN A 29 -1.17 -9.52 7.30
C GLN A 29 0.17 -10.25 7.26
N TYR A 30 1.28 -9.51 7.09
CA TYR A 30 2.60 -10.08 6.86
C TYR A 30 3.59 -9.89 8.02
N HIS A 31 3.22 -9.15 9.07
CA HIS A 31 4.04 -9.08 10.28
C HIS A 31 4.13 -10.51 10.87
N PRO A 32 5.35 -11.04 11.07
CA PRO A 32 5.54 -12.35 11.68
C PRO A 32 5.08 -12.40 13.14
#